data_AF-A0A1W2ETN5-F1
#
_entry.id   AF-A0A1W2ETN5-F1
#
_cell.length_a   1.000
_cell.length_b   1.000
_cell.length_c   1.000
_cell.angle_alpha   90.00
_cell.angle_beta   90.00
_cell.angle_gamma   90.00
#
_symmetry.space_group_name_H-M   'P 1'
#
loop_
_entity.id
_entity.type
_entity.pdbx_description
1 polymer ?
#
loop_
_entity_poly.entity_id
_entity_poly.type
_entity_poly.pdbx_seq_one_letter_code
_entity_poly.pdbx_strand_id
1 'polypeptide(L)'
;MTTTWRLRFELSDSPGALARVTVRLAAADCNVLALHVIPVPGGVLDEIVVRAAPGVLPADLVEAVRSEGGKRVGITRADLRDLVDEPTAVLRAARMALTDPEQTGDALRQVLAADSVTVGEAADGQVQLGEWVARRGWAPFTQVELTRAQALLDLVDAPAPSMRAVLSDDGAALVLRPGSDADEDAVAALHSRCSMRTMFNRYHSGMRTVPRRWLHRLLSPPRGTTVLAQCGDQVVALGQLIHTGTPDCAEVSLLVEDSWQRRGVGAALLGALASDARAAGFTELVAWCLPSETALVRTAARAGLATTTRREDGLLRVSITPRVRALKAPEATEVAEKTR
;
A
#
# COMPACT_ATOMS: atom_id res chain seq x y z
N MET A 1 -0.36 -41.79 18.50
CA MET A 1 0.39 -40.54 18.22
C MET A 1 -0.44 -39.37 18.74
N THR A 2 0.19 -38.31 19.25
CA THR A 2 -0.51 -37.08 19.64
C THR A 2 -0.97 -36.34 18.39
N THR A 3 -2.12 -35.65 18.46
CA THR A 3 -2.71 -34.93 17.31
C THR A 3 -2.96 -33.48 17.71
N THR A 4 -2.70 -32.55 16.79
CA THR A 4 -2.92 -31.12 17.01
C THR A 4 -4.21 -30.67 16.33
N TRP A 5 -5.03 -29.93 17.09
CA TRP A 5 -6.35 -29.46 16.69
C TRP A 5 -6.43 -27.95 16.89
N ARG A 6 -7.07 -27.25 15.95
CA ARG A 6 -7.48 -25.87 16.09
C ARG A 6 -8.97 -25.83 16.36
N LEU A 7 -9.36 -25.16 17.44
CA LEU A 7 -10.75 -24.96 17.82
C LEU A 7 -11.06 -23.47 17.78
N ARG A 8 -12.28 -23.15 17.35
CA ARG A 8 -12.82 -21.80 17.42
C ARG A 8 -14.21 -21.85 18.03
N PHE A 9 -14.49 -20.99 18.99
CA PHE A 9 -15.76 -20.99 19.70
C PHE A 9 -16.04 -19.62 20.31
N GLU A 10 -17.31 -19.37 20.58
CA GLU A 10 -17.72 -18.16 21.28
C GLU A 10 -17.88 -18.42 22.76
N LEU A 11 -17.35 -17.52 23.57
CA LEU A 11 -17.58 -17.48 25.01
C LEU A 11 -18.30 -16.20 25.40
N SER A 12 -19.03 -16.26 26.52
CA SER A 12 -19.50 -15.06 27.19
C SER A 12 -18.29 -14.22 27.60
N ASP A 13 -18.33 -12.91 27.33
CA ASP A 13 -17.33 -11.97 27.80
C ASP A 13 -17.47 -11.76 29.32
N SER A 14 -16.94 -12.70 30.10
CA SER A 14 -16.94 -12.67 31.56
C SER A 14 -15.64 -13.23 32.13
N PRO A 15 -15.13 -12.66 33.25
CA PRO A 15 -13.90 -13.13 33.88
C PRO A 15 -13.90 -14.64 34.14
N GLY A 16 -12.81 -15.30 33.74
CA GLY A 16 -12.60 -16.73 33.97
C GLY A 16 -13.34 -17.67 33.02
N ALA A 17 -14.12 -17.17 32.03
CA ALA A 17 -14.78 -18.04 31.05
C ALA A 17 -13.79 -18.92 30.28
N LEU A 18 -12.77 -18.31 29.69
CA LEU A 18 -11.72 -19.03 28.98
C LEU A 18 -10.89 -19.93 29.90
N ALA A 19 -10.67 -19.51 31.16
CA ALA A 19 -9.92 -20.30 32.14
C ALA A 19 -10.60 -21.62 32.46
N ARG A 20 -11.94 -21.66 32.52
CA ARG A 20 -12.69 -22.91 32.73
C ARG A 20 -12.49 -23.88 31.55
N VAL A 21 -12.56 -23.37 30.32
CA VAL A 21 -12.29 -24.16 29.11
C VAL A 21 -10.87 -24.75 29.13
N THR A 22 -9.85 -23.94 29.45
CA THR A 22 -8.47 -24.43 29.47
C THR A 22 -8.22 -25.44 30.59
N VAL A 23 -8.84 -25.28 31.77
CA VAL A 23 -8.82 -26.27 32.86
C VAL A 23 -9.47 -27.58 32.41
N ARG A 24 -10.62 -27.53 31.73
CA ARG A 24 -11.31 -28.72 31.23
C ARG A 24 -10.50 -29.47 30.17
N LEU A 25 -9.85 -28.75 29.26
CA LEU A 25 -8.95 -29.32 28.26
C LEU A 25 -7.71 -29.94 28.92
N ALA A 26 -7.13 -29.31 29.94
CA ALA A 26 -6.02 -29.86 30.69
C ALA A 26 -6.41 -31.17 31.40
N ALA A 27 -7.63 -31.26 31.96
CA ALA A 27 -8.14 -32.49 32.55
C ALA A 27 -8.34 -33.63 31.53
N ALA A 28 -8.47 -33.29 30.24
CA ALA A 28 -8.49 -34.22 29.11
C ALA A 28 -7.09 -34.46 28.51
N ASP A 29 -6.02 -34.15 29.25
CA ASP A 29 -4.61 -34.31 28.85
C ASP A 29 -4.26 -33.59 27.54
N CYS A 30 -4.80 -32.38 27.36
CA CYS A 30 -4.51 -31.50 26.23
C CYS A 30 -3.58 -30.35 26.62
N ASN A 31 -2.59 -30.08 25.78
CA ASN A 31 -1.68 -28.94 25.94
C ASN A 31 -2.06 -27.80 24.98
N VAL A 32 -2.29 -26.59 25.50
CA VAL A 32 -2.57 -25.40 24.68
C VAL A 32 -1.25 -24.86 24.10
N LEU A 33 -1.19 -24.75 22.78
CA LEU A 33 -0.01 -24.30 22.03
C LEU A 33 -0.12 -22.84 21.59
N ALA A 34 -1.34 -22.37 21.31
CA ALA A 34 -1.62 -20.99 20.94
C ALA A 34 -3.04 -20.61 21.34
N LEU A 35 -3.24 -19.32 21.57
CA LEU A 35 -4.52 -18.70 21.88
C LEU A 35 -4.59 -17.35 21.14
N HIS A 36 -5.68 -17.13 20.42
CA HIS A 36 -6.02 -15.85 19.81
C HIS A 36 -7.44 -15.49 20.24
N VAL A 37 -7.60 -14.23 20.66
CA VAL A 37 -8.88 -13.70 21.12
C VAL A 37 -9.34 -12.67 20.09
N ILE A 38 -10.46 -12.95 19.42
CA ILE A 38 -10.99 -12.12 18.34
C ILE A 38 -12.25 -11.41 18.85
N PRO A 39 -12.25 -10.08 18.98
CA PRO A 39 -13.44 -9.32 19.33
C PRO A 39 -14.52 -9.47 18.25
N VAL A 40 -15.75 -9.77 18.66
CA VAL A 40 -16.91 -9.86 17.76
C VAL A 40 -18.10 -9.10 18.36
N PRO A 41 -19.07 -8.63 17.55
CA PRO A 41 -20.27 -8.01 18.08
C PRO A 41 -21.00 -8.96 19.06
N GLY A 42 -21.18 -8.54 20.31
CA GLY A 42 -21.91 -9.30 21.33
C GLY A 42 -21.12 -10.35 22.10
N GLY A 43 -19.79 -10.40 21.96
CA GLY A 43 -18.96 -11.29 22.78
C GLY A 43 -17.53 -11.43 22.27
N VAL A 44 -16.92 -12.57 22.58
CA VAL A 44 -15.55 -12.89 22.21
C VAL A 44 -15.53 -14.23 21.47
N LEU A 45 -14.81 -14.26 20.36
CA LEU A 45 -14.51 -15.48 19.62
C LEU A 45 -13.08 -15.89 19.95
N ASP A 46 -12.94 -16.99 20.67
CA ASP A 46 -11.65 -17.54 21.02
C ASP A 46 -11.23 -18.59 19.99
N GLU A 47 -9.98 -18.52 19.57
CA GLU A 47 -9.31 -19.55 18.79
C GLU A 47 -8.14 -20.13 19.58
N ILE A 48 -8.16 -21.44 19.80
CA ILE A 48 -7.09 -22.16 20.49
C ILE A 48 -6.53 -23.25 19.60
N VAL A 49 -5.23 -23.46 19.70
CA VAL A 49 -4.58 -24.64 19.14
C VAL A 49 -4.13 -25.52 20.28
N VAL A 50 -4.56 -26.78 20.26
CA VAL A 50 -4.27 -27.76 21.32
C VAL A 50 -3.59 -28.98 20.75
N ARG A 51 -2.64 -29.54 21.51
CA ARG A 51 -2.11 -30.88 21.29
C ARG A 51 -2.82 -31.84 22.21
N ALA A 52 -3.58 -32.77 21.63
CA ALA A 52 -4.34 -33.76 22.36
C ALA A 52 -3.53 -35.06 22.56
N ALA A 53 -3.67 -35.67 23.73
CA ALA A 53 -3.11 -36.98 24.04
C ALA A 53 -3.63 -38.08 23.10
N PRO A 54 -2.90 -39.21 22.95
CA PRO A 54 -3.38 -40.33 22.16
C PRO A 54 -4.74 -40.85 22.66
N GLY A 55 -5.70 -41.01 21.76
CA GLY A 55 -7.04 -41.52 22.09
C GLY A 55 -8.10 -40.44 22.32
N VAL A 56 -7.71 -39.18 22.51
CA VAL A 56 -8.66 -38.06 22.57
C VAL A 56 -9.21 -37.76 21.18
N LEU A 57 -10.53 -37.85 21.03
CA LEU A 57 -11.23 -37.60 19.78
C LEU A 57 -11.62 -36.11 19.64
N PRO A 58 -11.82 -35.61 18.41
CA PRO A 58 -12.31 -34.24 18.19
C PRO A 58 -13.63 -33.94 18.92
N ALA A 59 -14.52 -34.95 19.00
CA ALA A 59 -15.79 -34.82 19.70
C ALA A 59 -15.60 -34.57 21.20
N ASP A 60 -14.59 -35.16 21.83
CA ASP A 60 -14.28 -34.97 23.25
C ASP A 60 -13.83 -33.51 23.51
N LEU A 61 -13.05 -32.94 22.59
CA LEU A 61 -12.61 -31.55 22.67
C LEU A 61 -13.78 -30.57 22.49
N VAL A 62 -14.66 -30.84 21.54
CA VAL A 62 -15.88 -30.04 21.32
C VAL A 62 -16.78 -30.10 22.55
N GLU A 63 -16.95 -31.28 23.14
CA GLU A 63 -17.77 -31.45 24.34
C GLU A 63 -17.15 -30.75 25.55
N ALA A 64 -15.83 -30.82 25.73
CA ALA A 64 -15.10 -30.11 26.77
C ALA A 64 -15.30 -28.58 26.69
N VAL A 65 -15.35 -28.02 25.49
CA VAL A 65 -15.62 -26.58 25.27
C VAL A 65 -17.09 -26.26 25.55
N ARG A 66 -18.03 -27.10 25.08
CA ARG A 66 -19.47 -26.89 25.27
C ARG A 66 -19.90 -27.00 26.74
N SER A 67 -19.31 -27.91 27.51
CA SER A 67 -19.64 -28.08 28.93
C SER A 67 -19.32 -26.83 29.77
N GLU A 68 -18.40 -25.99 29.30
CA GLU A 68 -18.03 -24.72 29.93
C GLU A 68 -18.74 -23.49 29.32
N GLY A 69 -19.76 -23.72 28.49
CA GLY A 69 -20.60 -22.68 27.90
C GLY A 69 -20.17 -22.20 26.51
N GLY A 70 -19.19 -22.85 25.89
CA GLY A 70 -18.75 -22.53 24.53
C GLY A 70 -19.84 -22.79 23.49
N LYS A 71 -20.09 -21.79 22.63
CA LYS A 71 -21.08 -21.84 21.55
C LYS A 71 -20.40 -21.83 20.20
N ARG A 72 -21.12 -22.27 19.15
CA ARG A 72 -20.68 -22.26 17.75
C ARG A 72 -19.26 -22.86 17.57
N VAL A 73 -19.02 -23.98 18.27
CA VAL A 73 -17.71 -24.63 18.31
C VAL A 73 -17.39 -25.26 16.95
N GLY A 74 -16.35 -24.75 16.30
CA GLY A 74 -15.71 -25.31 15.13
C GLY A 74 -14.38 -25.97 15.50
N ILE A 75 -14.03 -27.06 14.82
CA ILE A 75 -12.77 -27.77 15.03
C ILE A 75 -12.21 -28.24 13.69
N THR A 76 -10.90 -28.10 13.52
CA THR A 76 -10.15 -28.64 12.38
C THR A 76 -8.77 -29.14 12.82
N ARG A 77 -8.14 -29.97 12.00
CA ARG A 77 -6.77 -30.42 12.23
C ARG A 77 -5.80 -29.27 12.01
N ALA A 78 -4.73 -29.20 12.80
CA ALA A 78 -3.69 -28.18 12.64
C ALA A 78 -2.29 -28.81 12.62
N ASP A 79 -1.38 -28.23 11.84
CA ASP A 79 0.04 -28.57 11.87
C ASP A 79 0.79 -27.64 12.85
N LEU A 80 1.87 -28.13 13.47
CA LEU A 80 2.75 -27.30 14.29
C LEU A 80 3.41 -26.19 13.47
N ARG A 81 3.59 -26.39 12.17
CA ARG A 81 4.10 -25.39 11.23
C ARG A 81 3.13 -24.22 11.03
N ASP A 82 1.86 -24.41 11.34
CA ASP A 82 0.80 -23.40 11.24
C ASP A 82 0.68 -22.54 12.51
N LEU A 83 1.53 -22.77 13.52
CA LEU A 83 1.60 -21.99 14.76
C LEU A 83 2.43 -20.70 14.61
N VAL A 84 2.80 -20.32 13.39
CA VAL A 84 3.38 -19.00 13.12
C VAL A 84 2.37 -17.94 13.57
N ASP A 85 2.83 -16.92 14.29
CA ASP A 85 1.97 -15.83 14.71
C ASP A 85 1.34 -15.14 13.50
N GLU A 86 0.11 -14.67 13.68
CA GLU A 86 -0.68 -14.09 12.61
C GLU A 86 0.05 -12.93 11.89
N PRO A 87 0.69 -11.95 12.58
CA PRO A 87 1.44 -10.89 11.91
C PRO A 87 2.54 -11.43 10.97
N THR A 88 3.32 -12.41 11.42
CA THR A 88 4.37 -13.02 10.60
C THR A 88 3.80 -13.77 9.40
N ALA A 89 2.69 -14.49 9.56
CA ALA A 89 2.04 -15.18 8.45
C ALA A 89 1.55 -14.21 7.37
N VAL A 90 0.97 -13.08 7.78
CA VAL A 90 0.46 -12.04 6.89
C VAL A 90 1.58 -11.38 6.10
N LEU A 91 2.71 -11.05 6.74
CA LEU A 91 3.87 -10.46 6.04
C LEU A 91 4.47 -11.43 5.00
N ARG A 92 4.47 -12.74 5.29
CA ARG A 92 4.92 -13.75 4.32
C ARG A 92 3.97 -13.86 3.13
N ALA A 93 2.66 -13.85 3.38
CA ALA A 93 1.64 -13.85 2.33
C ALA A 93 1.73 -12.59 1.45
N ALA A 94 1.92 -11.41 2.07
CA ALA A 94 2.13 -10.15 1.35
C ALA A 94 3.34 -10.21 0.42
N ARG A 95 4.50 -10.69 0.91
CA ARG A 95 5.69 -10.87 0.07
C ARG A 95 5.42 -11.82 -1.10
N MET A 96 4.70 -12.92 -0.85
CA MET A 96 4.37 -13.91 -1.87
C MET A 96 3.55 -13.28 -3.00
N ALA A 97 2.45 -12.61 -2.68
CA ALA A 97 1.58 -11.96 -3.67
C ALA A 97 2.28 -10.80 -4.40
N LEU A 98 3.11 -10.01 -3.71
CA LEU A 98 3.87 -8.91 -4.32
C LEU A 98 5.00 -9.38 -5.24
N THR A 99 5.56 -10.57 -5.00
CA THR A 99 6.64 -11.13 -5.84
C THR A 99 6.06 -11.82 -7.07
N ASP A 100 4.92 -12.47 -6.93
CA ASP A 100 4.24 -13.22 -7.98
C ASP A 100 2.72 -13.05 -7.86
N PRO A 101 2.10 -12.19 -8.69
CA PRO A 101 0.67 -11.93 -8.66
C PRO A 101 -0.19 -13.17 -8.85
N GLU A 102 0.30 -14.22 -9.53
CA GLU A 102 -0.45 -15.48 -9.69
C GLU A 102 -0.65 -16.22 -8.35
N GLN A 103 0.21 -15.96 -7.35
CA GLN A 103 0.11 -16.56 -6.01
C GLN A 103 -0.82 -15.78 -5.06
N THR A 104 -1.52 -14.76 -5.52
CA THR A 104 -2.44 -13.96 -4.70
C THR A 104 -3.54 -14.81 -4.05
N GLY A 105 -4.09 -15.79 -4.77
CA GLY A 105 -5.08 -16.72 -4.23
C GLY A 105 -4.54 -17.55 -3.04
N ASP A 106 -3.30 -18.04 -3.14
CA ASP A 106 -2.66 -18.77 -2.05
C ASP A 106 -2.31 -17.86 -0.86
N ALA A 107 -1.93 -16.60 -1.14
CA ALA A 107 -1.67 -15.61 -0.10
C ALA A 107 -2.97 -15.30 0.69
N LEU A 108 -4.08 -15.10 -0.02
CA LEU A 108 -5.41 -14.95 0.59
C LEU A 108 -5.82 -16.18 1.40
N ARG A 109 -5.59 -17.38 0.86
CA ARG A 109 -5.89 -18.64 1.55
C ARG A 109 -5.14 -18.72 2.88
N GLN A 110 -3.87 -18.30 2.91
CA GLN A 110 -3.07 -18.24 4.13
C GLN A 110 -3.55 -17.17 5.12
N VAL A 111 -3.80 -15.94 4.66
CA VAL A 111 -4.26 -14.81 5.50
C VAL A 111 -5.60 -15.09 6.18
N LEU A 112 -6.49 -15.79 5.48
CA LEU A 112 -7.82 -16.17 5.96
C LEU A 112 -7.85 -17.52 6.69
N ALA A 113 -6.77 -18.29 6.67
CA ALA A 113 -6.77 -19.71 7.02
C ALA A 113 -7.96 -20.46 6.37
N ALA A 114 -8.20 -20.19 5.09
CA ALA A 114 -9.31 -20.76 4.32
C ALA A 114 -8.98 -22.17 3.83
N ASP A 115 -10.02 -22.98 3.60
CA ASP A 115 -9.85 -24.30 2.96
C ASP A 115 -9.47 -24.14 1.49
N SER A 116 -10.06 -23.14 0.82
CA SER A 116 -9.82 -22.84 -0.59
C SER A 116 -10.09 -21.36 -0.89
N VAL A 117 -9.34 -20.83 -1.85
CA VAL A 117 -9.59 -19.53 -2.49
C VAL A 117 -9.52 -19.73 -4.00
N THR A 118 -10.55 -19.32 -4.72
CA THR A 118 -10.70 -19.49 -6.17
C THR A 118 -11.22 -18.21 -6.81
N VAL A 119 -11.04 -18.02 -8.11
CA VAL A 119 -11.67 -16.90 -8.84
C VAL A 119 -13.10 -17.29 -9.23
N GLY A 120 -14.06 -16.37 -9.07
CA GLY A 120 -15.45 -16.58 -9.49
C GLY A 120 -16.48 -15.79 -8.69
N GLU A 121 -17.70 -16.31 -8.66
CA GLU A 121 -18.81 -15.77 -7.87
C GLU A 121 -19.09 -16.65 -6.64
N ALA A 122 -19.25 -16.01 -5.48
CA ALA A 122 -19.51 -16.70 -4.24
C ALA A 122 -20.90 -17.36 -4.22
N ALA A 123 -20.93 -18.64 -3.88
CA ALA A 123 -22.13 -19.40 -3.54
C ALA A 123 -22.39 -19.37 -2.02
N ASP A 124 -23.49 -20.02 -1.59
CA ASP A 124 -23.83 -20.14 -0.17
C ASP A 124 -22.69 -20.73 0.67
N GLY A 125 -22.36 -20.05 1.76
CA GLY A 125 -21.26 -20.43 2.67
C GLY A 125 -19.86 -20.05 2.19
N GLN A 126 -19.75 -19.29 1.08
CA GLN A 126 -18.50 -18.69 0.61
C GLN A 126 -18.50 -17.18 0.84
N VAL A 127 -17.34 -16.55 0.76
CA VAL A 127 -17.18 -15.09 0.89
C VAL A 127 -16.49 -14.51 -0.34
N GLN A 128 -17.08 -13.46 -0.89
CA GLN A 128 -16.53 -12.68 -2.00
C GLN A 128 -15.50 -11.65 -1.50
N LEU A 129 -14.35 -11.56 -2.18
CA LEU A 129 -13.27 -10.60 -1.95
C LEU A 129 -12.73 -10.13 -3.31
N GLY A 130 -13.30 -9.06 -3.87
CA GLY A 130 -13.02 -8.67 -5.26
C GLY A 130 -13.46 -9.78 -6.22
N GLU A 131 -12.54 -10.30 -7.03
CA GLU A 131 -12.77 -11.46 -7.91
C GLU A 131 -12.59 -12.83 -7.22
N TRP A 132 -12.09 -12.83 -5.98
CA TRP A 132 -11.77 -14.04 -5.24
C TRP A 132 -12.95 -14.51 -4.38
N VAL A 133 -13.05 -15.83 -4.26
CA VAL A 133 -14.06 -16.53 -3.48
C VAL A 133 -13.37 -17.43 -2.48
N ALA A 134 -13.52 -17.12 -1.19
CA ALA A 134 -12.95 -17.90 -0.10
C ALA A 134 -13.99 -18.82 0.53
N ARG A 135 -13.58 -20.05 0.87
CA ARG A 135 -14.43 -21.02 1.59
C ARG A 135 -13.69 -21.56 2.81
N ARG A 136 -14.41 -21.67 3.94
CA ARG A 136 -13.96 -22.36 5.14
C ARG A 136 -15.13 -23.11 5.78
N GLY A 137 -15.03 -24.44 5.82
CA GLY A 137 -16.11 -25.31 6.27
C GLY A 137 -16.19 -25.51 7.78
N TRP A 138 -15.08 -25.31 8.50
CA TRP A 138 -15.00 -25.61 9.93
C TRP A 138 -15.39 -24.43 10.84
N ALA A 139 -15.35 -23.19 10.32
CA ALA A 139 -15.78 -21.99 11.05
C ALA A 139 -16.05 -20.80 10.10
N PRO A 140 -16.99 -19.90 10.43
CA PRO A 140 -17.26 -18.69 9.65
C PRO A 140 -16.10 -17.70 9.70
N PHE A 141 -15.97 -16.85 8.68
CA PHE A 141 -15.04 -15.73 8.66
C PHE A 141 -15.54 -14.59 9.54
N THR A 142 -14.63 -13.97 10.28
CA THR A 142 -14.89 -12.75 11.06
C THR A 142 -14.61 -11.51 10.21
N GLN A 143 -15.20 -10.37 10.59
CA GLN A 143 -14.94 -9.10 9.91
C GLN A 143 -13.45 -8.73 9.94
N VAL A 144 -12.75 -9.00 11.05
CA VAL A 144 -11.31 -8.71 11.18
C VAL A 144 -10.49 -9.51 10.16
N GLU A 145 -10.82 -10.79 9.96
CA GLU A 145 -10.17 -11.63 8.95
C GLU A 145 -10.42 -11.11 7.52
N LEU A 146 -11.67 -10.73 7.22
CA LEU A 146 -12.02 -10.19 5.90
C LEU A 146 -11.35 -8.84 5.62
N THR A 147 -11.31 -7.94 6.61
CA THR A 147 -10.59 -6.67 6.50
C THR A 147 -9.10 -6.89 6.25
N ARG A 148 -8.49 -7.92 6.87
CA ARG A 148 -7.09 -8.28 6.66
C ARG A 148 -6.83 -8.77 5.23
N ALA A 149 -7.73 -9.59 4.70
CA ALA A 149 -7.66 -10.05 3.32
C ALA A 149 -7.85 -8.91 2.31
N GLN A 150 -8.78 -7.99 2.58
CA GLN A 150 -8.95 -6.79 1.75
C GLN A 150 -7.69 -5.92 1.78
N ALA A 151 -7.07 -5.71 2.94
CA ALA A 151 -5.82 -4.95 3.03
C ALA A 151 -4.66 -5.59 2.27
N LEU A 152 -4.62 -6.94 2.16
CA LEU A 152 -3.67 -7.64 1.30
C LEU A 152 -3.96 -7.33 -0.18
N LEU A 153 -5.22 -7.40 -0.61
CA LEU A 153 -5.61 -7.06 -1.98
C LEU A 153 -5.26 -5.61 -2.32
N ASP A 154 -5.60 -4.67 -1.44
CA ASP A 154 -5.28 -3.25 -1.60
C ASP A 154 -3.76 -3.03 -1.72
N LEU A 155 -2.95 -3.83 -1.02
CA LEU A 155 -1.49 -3.79 -1.12
C LEU A 155 -0.97 -4.35 -2.45
N VAL A 156 -1.58 -5.42 -2.97
CA VAL A 156 -1.19 -6.03 -4.25
C VAL A 156 -1.62 -5.15 -5.43
N ASP A 157 -2.82 -4.56 -5.35
CA ASP A 157 -3.38 -3.64 -6.34
C ASP A 157 -2.79 -2.23 -6.22
N ALA A 158 -1.98 -1.97 -5.19
CA ALA A 158 -1.32 -0.69 -5.01
C ALA A 158 -0.51 -0.36 -6.27
N PRO A 159 -0.79 0.77 -6.93
CA PRO A 159 -0.16 1.10 -8.21
C PRO A 159 1.34 1.27 -8.00
N ALA A 160 2.14 0.35 -8.55
CA ALA A 160 3.56 0.57 -8.67
C ALA A 160 3.80 1.74 -9.64
N PRO A 161 4.73 2.67 -9.36
CA PRO A 161 5.09 3.70 -10.32
C PRO A 161 5.52 3.02 -11.64
N SER A 162 4.79 3.29 -12.72
CA SER A 162 4.99 2.61 -14.00
C SER A 162 5.98 3.35 -14.88
N MET A 163 6.67 2.61 -15.75
CA MET A 163 7.49 3.21 -16.80
C MET A 163 6.59 3.93 -17.80
N ARG A 164 6.92 5.18 -18.15
CA ARG A 164 6.16 6.01 -19.08
C ARG A 164 7.09 6.61 -20.13
N ALA A 165 6.80 6.37 -21.41
CA ALA A 165 7.46 7.09 -22.49
C ALA A 165 6.83 8.48 -22.62
N VAL A 166 7.67 9.52 -22.66
CA VAL A 166 7.25 10.91 -22.85
C VAL A 166 8.16 11.58 -23.88
N LEU A 167 7.61 12.53 -24.63
CA LEU A 167 8.38 13.41 -25.49
C LEU A 167 8.54 14.76 -24.78
N SER A 168 9.75 15.31 -24.83
CA SER A 168 9.96 16.72 -24.47
C SER A 168 9.33 17.64 -25.51
N ASP A 169 9.21 18.93 -25.17
CA ASP A 169 8.66 19.95 -26.06
C ASP A 169 9.48 20.09 -27.38
N ASP A 170 10.75 19.72 -27.36
CA ASP A 170 11.66 19.70 -28.52
C ASP A 170 11.79 18.32 -29.18
N GLY A 171 10.97 17.34 -28.79
CA GLY A 171 10.86 16.04 -29.43
C GLY A 171 11.86 14.98 -28.98
N ALA A 172 12.68 15.24 -27.97
CA ALA A 172 13.55 14.22 -27.38
C ALA A 172 12.70 13.18 -26.64
N ALA A 173 13.03 11.89 -26.82
CA ALA A 173 12.35 10.79 -26.15
C ALA A 173 12.93 10.56 -24.75
N LEU A 174 12.07 10.59 -23.74
CA LEU A 174 12.42 10.26 -22.36
C LEU A 174 11.58 9.09 -21.84
N VAL A 175 12.17 8.35 -20.91
CA VAL A 175 11.50 7.34 -20.11
C VAL A 175 11.43 7.85 -18.67
N LEU A 176 10.22 8.04 -18.17
CA LEU A 176 9.99 8.20 -16.74
C LEU A 176 9.91 6.81 -16.12
N ARG A 177 10.71 6.51 -15.11
CA ARG A 177 10.73 5.20 -14.45
C ARG A 177 10.99 5.32 -12.95
N PRO A 178 10.62 4.31 -12.14
CA PRO A 178 11.05 4.24 -10.75
C PRO A 178 12.57 4.31 -10.64
N GLY A 179 13.05 5.07 -9.65
CA GLY A 179 14.43 4.98 -9.19
C GLY A 179 14.63 3.72 -8.35
N SER A 180 15.85 3.21 -8.37
CA SER A 180 16.30 2.08 -7.56
C SER A 180 17.65 2.38 -6.94
N ASP A 181 18.08 1.60 -5.96
CA ASP A 181 19.41 1.77 -5.35
C ASP A 181 20.57 1.60 -6.36
N ALA A 182 20.33 0.93 -7.50
CA ALA A 182 21.31 0.81 -8.58
C ALA A 182 21.57 2.14 -9.33
N ASP A 183 20.72 3.15 -9.14
CA ASP A 183 20.81 4.45 -9.81
C ASP A 183 21.69 5.47 -9.06
N GLU A 184 22.37 5.09 -7.97
CA GLU A 184 23.17 6.02 -7.15
C GLU A 184 24.14 6.86 -7.97
N ASP A 185 24.92 6.22 -8.84
CA ASP A 185 25.93 6.91 -9.66
C ASP A 185 25.28 7.81 -10.72
N ALA A 186 24.16 7.38 -11.31
CA ALA A 186 23.41 8.18 -12.29
C ALA A 186 22.79 9.43 -11.64
N VAL A 187 22.23 9.28 -10.44
CA VAL A 187 21.67 10.40 -9.67
C VAL A 187 22.80 11.31 -9.16
N ALA A 188 23.94 10.78 -8.70
CA ALA A 188 25.10 11.60 -8.37
C ALA A 188 25.56 12.45 -9.57
N ALA A 189 25.63 11.83 -10.76
CA ALA A 189 25.98 12.51 -11.99
C ALA A 189 24.97 13.62 -12.35
N LEU A 190 23.65 13.37 -12.22
CA LEU A 190 22.62 14.40 -12.38
C LEU A 190 22.91 15.63 -11.50
N HIS A 191 23.14 15.43 -10.21
CA HIS A 191 23.40 16.54 -9.27
C HIS A 191 24.68 17.32 -9.62
N SER A 192 25.71 16.62 -10.10
CA SER A 192 26.97 17.27 -10.50
C SER A 192 26.85 18.18 -11.72
N ARG A 193 25.86 17.92 -12.60
CA ARG A 193 25.59 18.74 -13.79
C ARG A 193 24.65 19.92 -13.52
N CYS A 194 23.91 19.89 -12.41
CA CYS A 194 23.03 20.98 -12.00
C CYS A 194 23.82 22.21 -11.53
N SER A 195 23.36 23.40 -11.89
CA SER A 195 23.94 24.65 -11.39
C SER A 195 23.73 24.82 -9.88
N MET A 196 24.55 25.66 -9.24
CA MET A 196 24.36 26.03 -7.84
C MET A 196 22.97 26.62 -7.58
N ARG A 197 22.38 27.34 -8.55
CA ARG A 197 21.03 27.89 -8.45
C ARG A 197 19.98 26.77 -8.44
N THR A 198 20.09 25.80 -9.35
CA THR A 198 19.20 24.63 -9.40
C THR A 198 19.29 23.82 -8.11
N MET A 199 20.49 23.58 -7.61
CA MET A 199 20.73 22.89 -6.33
C MET A 199 20.18 23.67 -5.13
N PHE A 200 20.40 24.99 -5.08
CA PHE A 200 19.90 25.84 -4.01
C PHE A 200 18.37 25.89 -3.97
N ASN A 201 17.73 25.97 -5.14
CA ASN A 201 16.27 25.93 -5.23
C ASN A 201 15.69 24.57 -4.80
N ARG A 202 16.41 23.47 -5.04
CA ARG A 202 15.96 22.12 -4.67
C ARG A 202 16.10 21.83 -3.17
N TYR A 203 17.22 22.25 -2.57
CA TYR A 203 17.62 21.83 -1.22
C TYR A 203 17.60 22.95 -0.19
N HIS A 204 17.31 24.19 -0.61
CA HIS A 204 17.33 25.39 0.24
C HIS A 204 18.64 25.54 1.04
N SER A 205 19.74 25.02 0.50
CA SER A 205 21.06 25.02 1.12
C SER A 205 22.14 25.24 0.06
N GLY A 206 23.27 25.82 0.46
CA GLY A 206 24.44 26.08 -0.40
C GLY A 206 25.23 24.81 -0.79
N MET A 207 24.52 23.72 -1.08
CA MET A 207 25.11 22.42 -1.38
C MET A 207 25.72 22.42 -2.79
N ARG A 208 27.00 22.05 -2.88
CA ARG A 208 27.70 21.83 -4.16
C ARG A 208 27.70 20.38 -4.63
N THR A 209 27.64 19.42 -3.70
CA THR A 209 27.63 17.99 -3.98
C THR A 209 26.74 17.30 -2.97
N VAL A 210 25.90 16.36 -3.43
CA VAL A 210 25.06 15.56 -2.54
C VAL A 210 25.90 14.44 -1.91
N PRO A 211 25.98 14.34 -0.57
CA PRO A 211 26.68 13.24 0.08
C PRO A 211 26.07 11.89 -0.33
N ARG A 212 26.90 10.86 -0.58
CA ARG A 212 26.39 9.52 -1.01
C ARG A 212 25.31 8.96 -0.09
N ARG A 213 25.45 9.14 1.23
CA ARG A 213 24.42 8.75 2.23
C ARG A 213 23.03 9.37 2.02
N TRP A 214 22.92 10.47 1.28
CA TRP A 214 21.65 11.10 0.93
C TRP A 214 21.08 10.52 -0.37
N LEU A 215 21.91 10.03 -1.29
CA LEU A 215 21.47 9.44 -2.56
C LEU A 215 20.58 8.22 -2.32
N HIS A 216 20.98 7.31 -1.43
CA HIS A 216 20.12 6.19 -1.01
C HIS A 216 18.75 6.67 -0.51
N ARG A 217 18.69 7.72 0.31
CA ARG A 217 17.40 8.27 0.80
C ARG A 217 16.61 9.01 -0.29
N LEU A 218 17.29 9.53 -1.31
CA LEU A 218 16.65 10.11 -2.49
C LEU A 218 16.09 9.05 -3.42
N LEU A 219 16.71 7.87 -3.52
CA LEU A 219 16.26 6.78 -4.40
C LEU A 219 15.21 5.88 -3.73
N SER A 220 15.41 5.61 -2.44
CA SER A 220 14.57 4.75 -1.61
C SER A 220 14.03 5.51 -0.39
N PRO A 221 13.12 6.50 -0.60
CA PRO A 221 12.56 7.25 0.52
C PRO A 221 11.61 6.38 1.37
N PRO A 222 11.67 6.45 2.71
CA PRO A 222 10.94 5.52 3.59
C PRO A 222 9.41 5.66 3.57
N ARG A 223 8.88 6.74 2.99
CA ARG A 223 7.45 7.05 2.92
C ARG A 223 7.08 7.58 1.54
N GLY A 224 7.68 7.09 0.47
CA GLY A 224 7.42 7.67 -0.83
C GLY A 224 8.05 6.92 -1.97
N THR A 225 8.05 7.57 -3.13
CA THR A 225 8.62 7.05 -4.35
C THR A 225 9.46 8.11 -5.04
N THR A 226 10.41 7.63 -5.83
CA THR A 226 11.26 8.45 -6.68
C THR A 226 11.08 8.03 -8.12
N VAL A 227 10.87 9.01 -8.99
CA VAL A 227 10.75 8.83 -10.44
C VAL A 227 11.90 9.55 -11.11
N LEU A 228 12.64 8.83 -11.96
CA LEU A 228 13.73 9.34 -12.77
C LEU A 228 13.22 9.60 -14.18
N ALA A 229 13.61 10.73 -14.78
CA ALA A 229 13.49 10.94 -16.22
C ALA A 229 14.83 10.61 -16.88
N GLN A 230 14.81 9.64 -17.77
CA GLN A 230 15.99 9.15 -18.49
C GLN A 230 15.87 9.45 -19.98
N CYS A 231 16.91 10.02 -20.57
CA CYS A 231 17.07 10.17 -22.02
C CYS A 231 18.29 9.34 -22.46
N GLY A 232 18.10 8.34 -23.31
CA GLY A 232 19.16 7.38 -23.63
C GLY A 232 19.61 6.63 -22.38
N ASP A 233 20.90 6.71 -22.04
CA ASP A 233 21.51 6.14 -20.83
C ASP A 233 21.62 7.16 -19.67
N GLN A 234 21.22 8.42 -19.89
CA GLN A 234 21.41 9.49 -18.92
C GLN A 234 20.13 9.83 -18.16
N VAL A 235 20.23 9.87 -16.83
CA VAL A 235 19.20 10.46 -15.96
C VAL A 235 19.35 11.98 -15.99
N VAL A 236 18.30 12.68 -16.43
CA VAL A 236 18.28 14.13 -16.69
C VAL A 236 17.37 14.91 -15.75
N ALA A 237 16.49 14.20 -15.04
CA ALA A 237 15.69 14.77 -13.97
C ALA A 237 15.25 13.71 -12.96
N LEU A 238 14.89 14.16 -11.76
CA LEU A 238 14.41 13.35 -10.65
C LEU A 238 13.19 14.05 -10.03
N GLY A 239 12.15 13.28 -9.72
CA GLY A 239 10.98 13.72 -8.99
C GLY A 239 10.70 12.79 -7.81
N GLN A 240 10.18 13.33 -6.72
CA GLN A 240 9.83 12.57 -5.52
C GLN A 240 8.40 12.88 -5.10
N LEU A 241 7.71 11.85 -4.61
CA LEU A 241 6.40 11.93 -3.96
C LEU A 241 6.53 11.29 -2.58
N ILE A 242 6.41 12.09 -1.51
CA ILE A 242 6.65 11.66 -0.13
C ILE A 242 5.39 11.87 0.70
N HIS A 243 4.88 10.83 1.36
CA HIS A 243 3.71 10.90 2.22
C HIS A 243 4.01 11.80 3.41
N THR A 244 3.12 12.76 3.65
CA THR A 244 3.22 13.62 4.83
C THR A 244 2.66 12.90 6.07
N GLY A 245 2.68 13.55 7.23
CA GLY A 245 1.95 13.06 8.41
C GLY A 245 0.43 13.18 8.28
N THR A 246 -0.08 13.84 7.23
CA THR A 246 -1.51 14.04 6.98
C THR A 246 -2.01 12.95 6.00
N PRO A 247 -3.07 12.19 6.35
CA PRO A 247 -3.50 10.99 5.61
C PRO A 247 -3.76 11.17 4.11
N ASP A 248 -4.14 12.37 3.65
CA ASP A 248 -4.52 12.61 2.25
C ASP A 248 -3.58 13.58 1.50
N CYS A 249 -2.41 13.86 2.09
CA CYS A 249 -1.46 14.85 1.56
C CYS A 249 -0.07 14.25 1.37
N ALA A 250 0.53 14.51 0.21
CA ALA A 250 1.90 14.10 -0.11
C ALA A 250 2.74 15.30 -0.57
N GLU A 251 4.00 15.34 -0.17
CA GLU A 251 4.97 16.32 -0.64
C GLU A 251 5.52 15.92 -2.02
N VAL A 252 5.55 16.88 -2.95
CA VAL A 252 6.13 16.73 -4.28
C VAL A 252 7.33 17.64 -4.47
N SER A 253 8.30 17.14 -5.21
CA SER A 253 9.64 17.68 -5.20
C SER A 253 10.37 17.31 -6.49
N LEU A 254 10.93 18.28 -7.23
CA LEU A 254 11.53 18.06 -8.55
C LEU A 254 12.94 18.63 -8.66
N LEU A 255 13.81 17.94 -9.38
CA LEU A 255 15.11 18.40 -9.84
C LEU A 255 15.23 18.13 -11.34
N VAL A 256 15.47 19.15 -12.14
CA VAL A 256 15.68 19.02 -13.59
C VAL A 256 17.02 19.67 -13.92
N GLU A 257 17.90 18.93 -14.62
CA GLU A 257 19.17 19.44 -15.10
C GLU A 257 18.96 20.72 -15.93
N ASP A 258 19.79 21.74 -15.70
CA ASP A 258 19.67 23.06 -16.33
C ASP A 258 19.51 23.00 -17.86
N SER A 259 20.22 22.10 -18.54
CA SER A 259 20.17 21.92 -20.00
C SER A 259 18.83 21.36 -20.50
N TRP A 260 18.09 20.66 -19.64
CA TRP A 260 16.79 20.02 -19.89
C TRP A 260 15.59 20.83 -19.40
N GLN A 261 15.84 21.94 -18.70
CA GLN A 261 14.79 22.85 -18.27
C GLN A 261 14.10 23.53 -19.47
N ARG A 262 12.83 23.90 -19.29
CA ARG A 262 11.98 24.53 -20.32
C ARG A 262 11.75 23.68 -21.58
N ARG A 263 11.92 22.36 -21.48
CA ARG A 263 11.61 21.36 -22.53
C ARG A 263 10.47 20.41 -22.13
N GLY A 264 9.53 20.85 -21.29
CA GLY A 264 8.43 20.00 -20.82
C GLY A 264 8.78 18.92 -19.77
N VAL A 265 10.05 18.59 -19.53
CA VAL A 265 10.48 17.48 -18.63
C VAL A 265 9.90 17.59 -17.22
N GLY A 266 9.96 18.78 -16.60
CA GLY A 266 9.40 18.98 -15.26
C GLY A 266 7.89 18.80 -15.22
N ALA A 267 7.17 19.19 -16.28
CA ALA A 267 5.71 19.05 -16.35
C ALA A 267 5.31 17.59 -16.56
N ALA A 268 6.06 16.85 -17.39
CA ALA A 268 5.89 15.42 -17.56
C ALA A 268 6.12 14.65 -16.24
N LEU A 269 7.20 14.96 -15.51
CA LEU A 269 7.45 14.39 -14.19
C LEU A 269 6.34 14.73 -13.19
N LEU A 270 5.92 15.99 -13.11
CA LEU A 270 4.86 16.40 -12.18
C LEU A 270 3.52 15.75 -12.51
N GLY A 271 3.17 15.63 -13.79
CA GLY A 271 1.95 14.95 -14.23
C GLY A 271 1.96 13.46 -13.89
N ALA A 272 3.12 12.80 -14.06
CA ALA A 272 3.31 11.41 -13.67
C ALA A 272 3.12 11.22 -12.15
N LEU A 273 3.80 12.04 -11.33
CA LEU A 273 3.67 11.99 -9.88
C LEU A 273 2.24 12.32 -9.40
N ALA A 274 1.54 13.25 -10.06
CA ALA A 274 0.14 13.56 -9.76
C ALA A 274 -0.79 12.38 -10.10
N SER A 275 -0.53 11.67 -11.19
CA SER A 275 -1.28 10.45 -11.51
C SER A 275 -1.04 9.34 -10.50
N ASP A 276 0.22 9.13 -10.09
CA ASP A 276 0.59 8.15 -9.06
C ASP A 276 -0.07 8.51 -7.72
N ALA A 277 0.00 9.78 -7.34
CA ALA A 277 -0.61 10.26 -6.11
C ALA A 277 -2.13 10.07 -6.07
N ARG A 278 -2.82 10.37 -7.18
CA ARG A 278 -4.26 10.15 -7.33
C ARG A 278 -4.61 8.67 -7.19
N ALA A 279 -3.82 7.79 -7.79
CA ALA A 279 -4.04 6.36 -7.73
C ALA A 279 -3.80 5.80 -6.32
N ALA A 280 -2.89 6.43 -5.56
CA ALA A 280 -2.68 6.16 -4.13
C ALA A 280 -3.68 6.86 -3.18
N GLY A 281 -4.70 7.54 -3.71
CA GLY A 281 -5.76 8.17 -2.90
C GLY A 281 -5.46 9.59 -2.39
N PHE A 282 -4.32 10.18 -2.71
CA PHE A 282 -3.99 11.55 -2.27
C PHE A 282 -4.89 12.59 -2.95
N THR A 283 -5.34 13.57 -2.15
CA THR A 283 -6.22 14.66 -2.60
C THR A 283 -5.50 16.00 -2.72
N GLU A 284 -4.35 16.14 -2.06
CA GLU A 284 -3.49 17.32 -2.13
C GLU A 284 -2.02 16.90 -2.30
N LEU A 285 -1.33 17.56 -3.22
CA LEU A 285 0.13 17.58 -3.28
C LEU A 285 0.64 18.91 -2.76
N VAL A 286 1.70 18.90 -1.96
CA VAL A 286 2.31 20.11 -1.43
C VAL A 286 3.77 20.20 -1.84
N ALA A 287 4.26 21.41 -2.06
CA ALA A 287 5.68 21.66 -2.26
C ALA A 287 6.10 22.93 -1.54
N TRP A 288 7.31 22.91 -1.02
CA TRP A 288 7.93 24.04 -0.35
C TRP A 288 8.96 24.65 -1.29
N CYS A 289 8.75 25.90 -1.66
CA CYS A 289 9.63 26.63 -2.58
C CYS A 289 10.13 27.92 -1.92
N LEU A 290 11.24 28.48 -2.42
CA LEU A 290 11.67 29.82 -2.00
C LEU A 290 10.62 30.88 -2.41
N PRO A 291 10.44 31.98 -1.66
CA PRO A 291 9.37 32.97 -1.91
C PRO A 291 9.34 33.62 -3.30
N SER A 292 10.47 33.63 -4.00
CA SER A 292 10.63 34.19 -5.36
C SER A 292 10.63 33.12 -6.46
N GLU A 293 10.61 31.83 -6.09
CA GLU A 293 10.57 30.70 -7.01
C GLU A 293 9.14 30.53 -7.54
N THR A 294 9.00 30.43 -8.87
CA THR A 294 7.70 30.32 -9.55
C THR A 294 7.69 29.24 -10.62
N ALA A 295 8.80 28.51 -10.80
CA ALA A 295 8.94 27.44 -11.76
C ALA A 295 7.99 26.30 -11.46
N LEU A 296 7.79 25.92 -10.19
CA LEU A 296 6.86 24.83 -9.87
C LEU A 296 5.41 25.19 -10.23
N VAL A 297 4.98 26.42 -9.94
CA VAL A 297 3.64 26.91 -10.33
C VAL A 297 3.46 26.88 -11.85
N ARG A 298 4.46 27.33 -12.62
CA ARG A 298 4.43 27.24 -14.09
C ARG A 298 4.45 25.79 -14.59
N THR A 299 5.15 24.91 -13.89
CA THR A 299 5.26 23.48 -14.21
C THR A 299 3.92 22.79 -14.00
N ALA A 300 3.24 23.07 -12.88
CA ALA A 300 1.89 22.58 -12.59
C ALA A 300 0.86 23.08 -13.61
N ALA A 301 0.92 24.37 -13.98
CA ALA A 301 0.05 24.93 -15.02
C ALA A 301 0.25 24.23 -16.37
N ARG A 302 1.51 23.96 -16.77
CA ARG A 302 1.83 23.18 -17.98
C ARG A 302 1.34 21.73 -17.90
N ALA A 303 1.36 21.13 -16.72
CA ALA A 303 0.82 19.78 -16.49
C ALA A 303 -0.72 19.76 -16.38
N GLY A 304 -1.40 20.90 -16.51
CA GLY A 304 -2.85 21.01 -16.39
C GLY A 304 -3.37 20.88 -14.96
N LEU A 305 -2.51 21.04 -13.95
CA LEU A 305 -2.84 20.89 -12.54
C LEU A 305 -3.19 22.23 -11.90
N ALA A 306 -4.26 22.25 -11.10
CA ALA A 306 -4.68 23.44 -10.37
C ALA A 306 -3.77 23.67 -9.16
N THR A 307 -3.36 24.93 -8.93
CA THR A 307 -2.49 25.28 -7.80
C THR A 307 -3.02 26.46 -6.99
N THR A 308 -2.80 26.42 -5.69
CA THR A 308 -2.89 27.58 -4.80
C THR A 308 -1.54 27.80 -4.11
N THR A 309 -1.24 29.05 -3.74
CA THR A 309 0.03 29.40 -3.11
C THR A 309 -0.18 30.20 -1.84
N ARG A 310 0.57 29.87 -0.79
CA ARG A 310 0.55 30.60 0.49
C ARG A 310 1.97 30.77 1.00
N ARG A 311 2.26 31.90 1.66
CA ARG A 311 3.52 32.08 2.40
C ARG A 311 3.38 31.52 3.80
N GLU A 312 4.35 30.71 4.21
CA GLU A 312 4.39 30.01 5.49
C GLU A 312 5.84 29.76 5.88
N ASP A 313 6.23 30.14 7.10
CA ASP A 313 7.61 30.01 7.64
C ASP A 313 8.73 30.52 6.72
N GLY A 314 8.48 31.63 6.01
CA GLY A 314 9.46 32.23 5.10
C GLY A 314 9.63 31.48 3.78
N LEU A 315 8.82 30.45 3.53
CA LEU A 315 8.74 29.70 2.28
C LEU A 315 7.40 29.95 1.57
N LEU A 316 7.32 29.52 0.31
CA LEU A 316 6.12 29.46 -0.49
C LEU A 316 5.60 28.02 -0.48
N ARG A 317 4.48 27.78 0.19
CA ARG A 317 3.71 26.52 0.08
C ARG A 317 2.91 26.57 -1.21
N VAL A 318 3.20 25.65 -2.12
CA VAL A 318 2.42 25.42 -3.35
C VAL A 318 1.57 24.17 -3.14
N SER A 319 0.25 24.35 -3.05
CA SER A 319 -0.72 23.26 -3.00
C SER A 319 -1.19 22.97 -4.42
N ILE A 320 -1.17 21.70 -4.82
CA ILE A 320 -1.49 21.23 -6.17
C ILE A 320 -2.58 20.16 -6.04
N THR A 321 -3.69 20.32 -6.76
CA THR A 321 -4.71 19.28 -6.85
C THR A 321 -4.24 18.24 -7.88
N PRO A 322 -4.12 16.94 -7.53
CA PRO A 322 -3.62 15.90 -8.46
C PRO A 322 -4.60 15.54 -9.58
N ARG A 323 -5.71 16.28 -9.71
CA ARG A 323 -6.68 16.16 -10.81
C ARG A 323 -6.34 17.19 -11.88
N VAL A 324 -6.29 16.73 -13.14
CA VAL A 324 -6.17 17.63 -14.29
C VAL A 324 -7.44 18.47 -14.39
N ARG A 325 -7.28 19.78 -14.59
CA ARG A 325 -8.40 20.66 -14.89
C ARG A 325 -9.05 20.17 -16.19
N ALA A 326 -10.35 19.87 -16.18
CA ALA A 326 -11.07 19.60 -17.41
C ALA A 326 -10.82 20.77 -18.37
N LEU A 327 -10.24 20.48 -19.53
CA LEU A 327 -10.18 21.44 -20.62
C LEU A 327 -11.62 21.80 -20.95
N LYS A 328 -11.98 23.09 -20.87
CA LYS A 328 -13.24 23.55 -21.45
C LYS A 328 -13.19 23.17 -22.94
N ALA A 329 -14.18 22.42 -23.41
CA ALA A 329 -14.34 22.13 -24.83
C ALA A 329 -14.35 23.45 -25.61
N PRO A 330 -13.77 23.51 -26.83
CA PRO A 330 -13.83 24.71 -27.65
C PRO A 330 -15.30 25.08 -27.87
N GLU A 331 -15.69 26.30 -27.48
CA GLU A 331 -17.00 26.86 -27.79
C GLU A 331 -17.11 26.93 -29.32
N ALA A 332 -18.05 26.16 -29.88
CA ALA A 332 -18.40 26.24 -31.29
C ALA A 332 -18.81 27.68 -31.58
N THR A 333 -18.03 28.35 -32.43
CA THR A 333 -18.35 29.69 -32.91
C THR A 333 -19.59 29.58 -33.79
N GLU A 334 -20.74 30.04 -33.30
CA GLU A 334 -21.94 30.18 -34.13
C GLU A 334 -21.63 31.15 -35.27
N VAL A 335 -21.55 30.61 -36.48
CA VAL A 335 -21.53 31.39 -37.71
C VAL A 335 -22.93 31.95 -37.90
N ALA A 336 -23.07 33.26 -37.73
CA ALA A 336 -24.32 33.96 -38.00
C ALA A 336 -24.74 33.76 -39.46
N GLU A 337 -25.82 33.00 -39.66
CA GLU A 337 -26.54 32.94 -40.94
C GLU A 337 -27.15 34.32 -41.21
N LYS A 338 -26.53 35.07 -42.12
CA LYS A 338 -27.20 36.14 -42.85
C LYS A 338 -28.08 35.51 -43.90
N THR A 339 -29.39 35.56 -43.70
CA THR A 339 -30.34 35.35 -44.80
C THR A 339 -31.23 36.58 -44.97
N ARG A 340 -31.32 36.94 -46.24
CA ARG A 340 -31.86 38.12 -46.91
C ARG A 340 -33.38 38.21 -46.87
#